data_AF-A0A7S2RF21-F1
#
_entry.id   AF-A0A7S2RF21-F1
#
_cell.length_a   1.000
_cell.length_b   1.000
_cell.length_c   1.000
_cell.angle_alpha   90.00
_cell.angle_beta   90.00
_cell.angle_gamma   90.00
#
_symmetry.space_group_name_H-M   'P 1'
#
loop_
_entity.id
_entity.type
_entity.pdbx_description
1 polymer ?
#
loop_
_entity_poly.entity_id
_entity_poly.type
_entity_poly.pdbx_seq_one_letter_code
_entity_poly.pdbx_strand_id
1 'polypeptide(L)'
;MAEFKMIGGSPKSITVPSHEINIWQYYEDLPKENLFRYTQETNWALGVFRANNYRNEASQWIVKKEKNDEAEWRRLPIHQACICDPNNEIITCILDAYPIGIYEKDDQGRLPIHLACIHGASTYVIYLLLAAYHDSSNEKDNWGKIPKDYCILSSHENSIEVINLLAKGPAKFDFGVSNRIKLQEIE
;
A
#
# COMPACT_ATOMS: atom_id res chain seq x y z
N MET A 1 26.33 7.20 22.30
CA MET A 1 25.40 6.23 22.91
C MET A 1 24.37 7.02 23.70
N ALA A 2 23.12 7.03 23.26
CA ALA A 2 21.98 7.44 24.07
C ALA A 2 20.75 6.73 23.51
N GLU A 3 20.01 6.08 24.40
CA GLU A 3 18.98 5.08 24.15
C GLU A 3 17.68 5.70 23.64
N PHE A 4 17.07 5.08 22.63
CA PHE A 4 15.68 5.34 22.23
C PHE A 4 14.75 4.64 23.21
N LYS A 5 13.97 5.41 23.97
CA LYS A 5 12.83 4.91 24.74
C LYS A 5 11.57 5.26 23.96
N MET A 6 10.97 4.25 23.35
CA MET A 6 9.63 4.33 22.75
C MET A 6 8.61 4.41 23.89
N ILE A 7 7.95 5.56 24.04
CA ILE A 7 6.74 5.68 24.86
C ILE A 7 5.56 5.92 23.93
N GLY A 8 4.63 4.94 23.93
CA GLY A 8 3.33 5.08 23.31
C GLY A 8 2.56 6.25 23.93
N GLY A 9 2.02 7.08 23.06
CA GLY A 9 1.14 8.19 23.40
C GLY A 9 0.60 8.78 22.11
N SER A 10 -0.71 8.95 22.04
CA SER A 10 -1.48 9.52 20.92
C SER A 10 -0.79 10.73 20.29
N PRO A 11 -0.84 10.93 18.95
CA PRO A 11 -0.13 12.04 18.32
C PRO A 11 -0.74 13.37 18.74
N LYS A 12 -0.10 14.03 19.71
CA LYS A 12 -0.30 15.45 19.99
C LYS A 12 0.32 16.23 18.85
N SER A 13 -0.52 17.03 18.17
CA SER A 13 -0.19 18.15 17.28
C SER A 13 1.18 18.07 16.61
N ILE A 14 1.22 17.54 15.39
CA ILE A 14 2.37 17.65 14.51
C ILE A 14 2.51 19.13 14.12
N THR A 15 3.38 19.86 14.81
CA THR A 15 3.87 21.16 14.33
C THR A 15 5.03 20.87 13.38
N VAL A 16 4.79 21.04 12.08
CA VAL A 16 5.80 20.83 11.02
C VAL A 16 6.52 22.14 10.71
N PRO A 17 7.87 22.15 10.62
CA PRO A 17 8.66 23.31 10.20
C PRO A 17 8.36 23.74 8.76
N SER A 18 8.38 25.04 8.52
CA SER A 18 7.74 25.75 7.40
C SER A 18 8.38 25.64 6.01
N HIS A 19 9.29 24.70 5.72
CA HIS A 19 10.04 24.70 4.45
C HIS A 19 10.31 23.33 3.79
N GLU A 20 9.62 22.26 4.17
CA GLU A 20 9.63 21.01 3.40
C GLU A 20 8.32 20.85 2.62
N ILE A 21 8.47 20.68 1.31
CA ILE A 21 7.44 20.48 0.28
C ILE A 21 6.33 19.55 0.81
N ASN A 22 5.07 19.99 0.75
CA ASN A 22 3.89 19.28 1.28
C ASN A 22 3.87 17.77 0.93
N ILE A 23 4.38 16.95 1.85
CA ILE A 23 4.48 15.49 1.77
C ILE A 23 3.11 14.78 1.90
N TRP A 24 2.03 15.53 2.15
CA TRP A 24 0.67 15.03 2.25
C TRP A 24 -0.35 16.07 1.76
N GLN A 25 -1.54 15.60 1.36
CA GLN A 25 -2.71 16.42 0.98
C GLN A 25 -3.95 15.94 1.73
N TYR A 26 -4.86 16.88 2.01
CA TYR A 26 -6.19 16.53 2.48
C TYR A 26 -7.05 15.97 1.35
N TYR A 27 -7.81 14.94 1.65
CA TYR A 27 -8.71 14.29 0.72
C TYR A 27 -9.76 15.25 0.16
N GLU A 28 -10.21 16.23 0.94
CA GLU A 28 -11.20 17.23 0.56
C GLU A 28 -10.65 18.19 -0.51
N ASP A 29 -9.35 18.50 -0.45
CA ASP A 29 -8.66 19.43 -1.35
C ASP A 29 -8.04 18.73 -2.57
N LEU A 30 -8.05 17.39 -2.58
CA LEU A 30 -7.42 16.60 -3.64
C LEU A 30 -8.11 16.86 -4.99
N PRO A 31 -7.36 17.26 -6.05
CA PRO A 31 -7.90 17.47 -7.39
C PRO A 31 -8.68 16.25 -7.87
N LYS A 32 -9.72 16.47 -8.69
CA LYS A 32 -10.50 15.37 -9.28
C LYS A 32 -9.62 14.50 -10.18
N GLU A 33 -8.77 15.15 -10.97
CA GLU A 33 -7.78 14.52 -11.83
C GLU A 33 -6.51 14.25 -11.03
N ASN A 34 -6.55 13.23 -10.16
CA ASN A 34 -5.40 12.79 -9.36
C ASN A 34 -5.34 11.26 -9.34
N LEU A 35 -4.13 10.71 -9.33
CA LEU A 35 -3.89 9.28 -9.27
C LEU A 35 -4.70 8.59 -8.17
N PHE A 36 -4.70 9.13 -6.95
CA PHE A 36 -5.43 8.54 -5.83
C PHE A 36 -6.95 8.49 -6.10
N ARG A 37 -7.55 9.55 -6.67
CA ARG A 37 -8.97 9.56 -7.05
C ARG A 37 -9.28 8.45 -8.05
N TYR A 38 -8.47 8.32 -9.10
CA TYR A 38 -8.69 7.28 -10.10
C TYR A 38 -8.50 5.87 -9.55
N THR A 39 -7.61 5.67 -8.57
CA THR A 39 -7.53 4.37 -7.89
C THR A 39 -8.79 4.06 -7.09
N GLN A 40 -9.36 5.05 -6.42
CA GLN A 40 -10.60 4.88 -5.65
C GLN A 40 -11.83 4.67 -6.54
N GLU A 41 -11.88 5.36 -7.67
CA GLU A 41 -12.95 5.25 -8.69
C GLU A 41 -12.78 4.00 -9.56
N THR A 42 -11.73 3.20 -9.35
CA THR A 42 -11.37 2.02 -10.17
C THR A 42 -11.16 2.35 -11.66
N ASN A 43 -10.85 3.62 -11.97
CA ASN A 43 -10.53 4.06 -13.32
C ASN A 43 -9.06 3.75 -13.63
N TRP A 44 -8.75 2.46 -13.80
CA TRP A 44 -7.37 1.99 -13.95
C TRP A 44 -6.67 2.55 -15.19
N ALA A 45 -7.38 2.81 -16.28
CA ALA A 45 -6.80 3.42 -17.47
C ALA A 45 -6.26 4.83 -17.18
N LEU A 46 -7.05 5.69 -16.54
CA LEU A 46 -6.58 7.02 -16.13
C LEU A 46 -5.59 6.94 -14.97
N GLY A 47 -5.75 5.99 -14.05
CA GLY A 47 -4.80 5.72 -12.98
C GLY A 47 -3.41 5.38 -13.53
N VAL A 48 -3.30 4.45 -14.47
CA VAL A 48 -2.05 4.06 -15.14
C VAL A 48 -1.45 5.25 -15.89
N PHE A 49 -2.28 5.98 -16.64
CA PHE A 49 -1.84 7.21 -17.31
C PHE A 49 -1.27 8.22 -16.31
N ARG A 50 -1.94 8.45 -15.17
CA ARG A 50 -1.46 9.38 -14.12
C ARG A 50 -0.18 8.88 -13.47
N ALA A 51 -0.11 7.61 -13.08
CA ALA A 51 1.08 7.02 -12.47
C ALA A 51 2.32 7.18 -13.35
N ASN A 52 2.17 7.04 -14.67
CA ASN A 52 3.28 7.17 -15.62
C ASN A 52 3.70 8.63 -15.89
N ASN A 53 2.75 9.57 -15.94
CA ASN A 53 3.01 10.95 -16.36
C ASN A 53 3.16 11.95 -15.19
N TYR A 54 2.59 11.65 -14.02
CA TYR A 54 2.56 12.49 -12.83
C TYR A 54 3.09 11.69 -11.63
N ARG A 55 4.31 11.14 -11.78
CA ARG A 55 4.87 10.13 -10.87
C ARG A 55 4.93 10.56 -9.40
N ASN A 56 5.07 11.87 -9.13
CA ASN A 56 5.05 12.43 -7.78
C ASN A 56 3.74 12.19 -7.02
N GLU A 57 2.63 11.92 -7.72
CA GLU A 57 1.37 11.58 -7.06
C GLU A 57 1.44 10.22 -6.36
N ALA A 58 2.26 9.28 -6.84
CA ALA A 58 2.43 7.96 -6.24
C ALA A 58 3.05 8.02 -4.83
N SER A 59 3.84 9.07 -4.55
CA SER A 59 4.44 9.33 -3.23
C SER A 59 3.61 10.24 -2.34
N GLN A 60 2.45 10.71 -2.79
CA GLN A 60 1.66 11.67 -2.05
C GLN A 60 0.73 10.98 -1.05
N TRP A 61 0.94 11.28 0.23
CA TRP A 61 0.05 10.81 1.29
C TRP A 61 -1.27 11.58 1.26
N ILE A 62 -2.38 10.85 1.17
CA ILE A 62 -3.72 11.43 1.26
C ILE A 62 -4.27 11.17 2.64
N VAL A 63 -4.69 12.24 3.32
CA VAL A 63 -5.25 12.23 4.67
C VAL A 63 -6.72 12.61 4.59
N LYS A 64 -7.61 11.82 5.20
CA LYS A 64 -9.01 12.20 5.38
C LYS A 64 -9.34 12.28 6.86
N LYS A 65 -10.01 13.37 7.26
CA LYS A 65 -10.56 13.54 8.60
C LYS A 65 -12.03 13.18 8.59
N GLU A 66 -12.46 12.24 9.43
CA GLU A 66 -13.88 12.01 9.64
C GLU A 66 -14.47 13.11 10.55
N LYS A 67 -15.74 13.48 10.32
CA LYS A 67 -16.39 14.65 10.95
C LYS A 67 -16.60 14.55 12.46
N ASN A 68 -16.45 13.37 13.05
CA ASN A 68 -16.88 13.08 14.42
C ASN A 68 -15.72 12.69 15.37
N ASP A 69 -14.48 13.07 15.08
CA ASP A 69 -13.28 12.61 15.82
C ASP A 69 -13.08 11.07 15.79
N GLU A 70 -13.77 10.35 14.89
CA GLU A 70 -13.88 8.88 14.94
C GLU A 70 -12.76 8.12 14.21
N ALA A 71 -12.05 8.73 13.27
CA ALA A 71 -10.72 8.28 12.82
C ALA A 71 -10.18 9.23 11.73
N GLU A 72 -8.87 9.44 11.74
CA GLU A 72 -8.14 9.94 10.57
C GLU A 72 -7.53 8.74 9.87
N TRP A 73 -7.67 8.64 8.54
CA TRP A 73 -6.88 7.69 7.77
C TRP A 73 -5.87 8.40 6.88
N ARG A 74 -4.75 7.73 6.62
CA ARG A 74 -3.68 8.24 5.76
C ARG A 74 -3.16 7.14 4.85
N ARG A 75 -3.22 7.35 3.54
CA ARG A 75 -2.88 6.34 2.53
C ARG A 75 -2.13 6.92 1.34
N LEU A 76 -1.22 6.12 0.78
CA LEU A 76 -0.68 6.34 -0.56
C LEU A 76 -1.62 5.76 -1.62
N PRO A 77 -1.48 6.13 -2.91
CA PRO A 77 -2.22 5.49 -3.99
C PRO A 77 -2.08 3.96 -4.04
N ILE A 78 -0.91 3.40 -3.69
CA ILE A 78 -0.72 1.94 -3.65
C ILE A 78 -1.62 1.27 -2.59
N HIS A 79 -1.79 1.91 -1.43
CA HIS A 79 -2.70 1.43 -0.39
C HIS A 79 -4.14 1.45 -0.89
N GLN A 80 -4.55 2.55 -1.51
CA GLN A 80 -5.91 2.72 -2.03
C GLN A 80 -6.21 1.75 -3.18
N ALA A 81 -5.25 1.52 -4.08
CA ALA A 81 -5.37 0.54 -5.15
C ALA A 81 -5.63 -0.86 -4.58
N CYS A 82 -4.87 -1.31 -3.57
CA CYS A 82 -5.05 -2.61 -2.93
C CYS A 82 -6.41 -2.82 -2.25
N ILE A 83 -7.14 -1.75 -1.93
CA ILE A 83 -8.50 -1.82 -1.37
C ILE A 83 -9.55 -2.07 -2.46
N CYS A 84 -9.26 -1.67 -3.68
CA CYS A 84 -10.24 -1.52 -4.76
C CYS A 84 -10.17 -2.62 -5.81
N ASP A 85 -9.67 -3.81 -5.47
CA ASP A 85 -9.42 -4.95 -6.40
C ASP A 85 -8.67 -4.51 -7.67
N PRO A 86 -7.38 -4.15 -7.53
CA PRO A 86 -6.64 -3.52 -8.60
C PRO A 86 -6.26 -4.54 -9.67
N ASN A 87 -6.18 -4.10 -10.92
CA ASN A 87 -5.50 -4.89 -11.93
C ASN A 87 -3.97 -4.85 -11.73
N ASN A 88 -3.28 -5.75 -12.41
CA ASN A 88 -1.84 -5.92 -12.29
C ASN A 88 -1.07 -4.67 -12.71
N GLU A 89 -1.54 -4.00 -13.77
CA GLU A 89 -0.86 -2.89 -14.43
C GLU A 89 -0.80 -1.65 -13.53
N ILE A 90 -1.90 -1.31 -12.84
CA ILE A 90 -1.89 -0.16 -11.93
C ILE A 90 -0.92 -0.37 -10.76
N ILE A 91 -0.82 -1.59 -10.22
CA ILE A 91 0.13 -1.92 -9.16
C ILE A 91 1.56 -1.74 -9.65
N THR A 92 1.89 -2.29 -10.82
CA THR A 92 3.24 -2.13 -11.39
C THR A 92 3.56 -0.67 -11.69
N CYS A 93 2.64 0.11 -12.25
CA CYS A 93 2.89 1.51 -12.59
C CYS A 93 3.05 2.39 -11.35
N ILE A 94 2.27 2.15 -10.29
CA ILE A 94 2.43 2.89 -9.02
C ILE A 94 3.78 2.55 -8.37
N LEU A 95 4.17 1.27 -8.36
CA LEU A 95 5.46 0.84 -7.80
C LEU A 95 6.64 1.32 -8.65
N ASP A 96 6.53 1.36 -9.97
CA ASP A 96 7.56 1.94 -10.85
C ASP A 96 7.70 3.46 -10.59
N ALA A 97 6.60 4.15 -10.31
CA ALA A 97 6.60 5.58 -10.00
C ALA A 97 7.15 5.89 -8.60
N TYR A 98 6.86 5.04 -7.60
CA TYR A 98 7.32 5.19 -6.23
C TYR A 98 7.58 3.82 -5.56
N PRO A 99 8.77 3.21 -5.81
CA PRO A 99 9.08 1.86 -5.33
C PRO A 99 9.08 1.75 -3.80
N ILE A 100 9.46 2.83 -3.11
CA ILE A 100 9.53 2.87 -1.64
C ILE A 100 8.14 2.72 -1.01
N GLY A 101 7.06 3.04 -1.74
CA GLY A 101 5.69 2.93 -1.26
C GLY A 101 5.26 1.53 -0.83
N ILE A 102 5.98 0.47 -1.25
CA ILE A 102 5.71 -0.91 -0.80
C ILE A 102 6.05 -1.16 0.68
N TYR A 103 6.99 -0.38 1.23
CA TYR A 103 7.47 -0.49 2.63
C TYR A 103 6.71 0.45 3.57
N GLU A 104 5.94 1.38 3.02
CA GLU A 104 5.25 2.41 3.77
C GLU A 104 4.00 1.84 4.44
N LYS A 105 3.79 2.20 5.70
CA LYS A 105 2.62 1.78 6.49
C LYS A 105 1.58 2.89 6.55
N ASP A 106 0.31 2.52 6.39
CA ASP A 106 -0.82 3.43 6.63
C ASP A 106 -0.93 3.82 8.12
N ASP A 107 -1.93 4.64 8.45
CA ASP A 107 -2.21 5.09 9.82
C ASP A 107 -2.45 3.95 10.83
N GLN A 108 -2.79 2.77 10.33
CA GLN A 108 -3.03 1.58 11.14
C GLN A 108 -1.84 0.60 11.14
N GLY A 109 -0.68 1.04 10.64
CA GLY A 109 0.50 0.19 10.57
C GLY A 109 0.44 -0.84 9.44
N ARG A 110 -0.53 -0.75 8.53
CA ARG A 110 -0.74 -1.74 7.47
C ARG A 110 0.07 -1.39 6.23
N LEU A 111 0.82 -2.38 5.74
CA LEU A 111 1.41 -2.34 4.40
C LEU A 111 0.33 -2.56 3.32
N PRO A 112 0.61 -2.25 2.03
CA PRO A 112 -0.32 -2.52 0.93
C PRO A 112 -0.82 -3.98 0.88
N ILE A 113 0.06 -4.95 1.19
CA ILE A 113 -0.32 -6.37 1.20
C ILE A 113 -1.37 -6.72 2.27
N HIS A 114 -1.37 -6.04 3.43
CA HIS A 114 -2.42 -6.23 4.43
C HIS A 114 -3.78 -5.82 3.88
N LEU A 115 -3.84 -4.66 3.22
CA LEU A 115 -5.06 -4.16 2.61
C LEU A 115 -5.54 -5.08 1.47
N ALA A 116 -4.62 -5.56 0.64
CA ALA A 116 -4.92 -6.52 -0.41
C ALA A 116 -5.52 -7.82 0.16
N CYS A 117 -4.99 -8.33 1.28
CA CYS A 117 -5.54 -9.51 1.96
C CYS A 117 -6.90 -9.26 2.62
N ILE A 118 -7.09 -8.10 3.26
CA ILE A 118 -8.37 -7.69 3.86
C ILE A 118 -9.48 -7.64 2.79
N HIS A 119 -9.15 -7.04 1.64
CA HIS A 119 -10.12 -6.75 0.59
C HIS A 119 -10.22 -7.83 -0.50
N GLY A 120 -9.48 -8.94 -0.38
CA GLY A 120 -9.62 -10.09 -1.27
C GLY A 120 -9.06 -9.85 -2.66
N ALA A 121 -8.00 -9.05 -2.78
CA ALA A 121 -7.33 -8.81 -4.05
C ALA A 121 -6.88 -10.14 -4.70
N SER A 122 -6.80 -10.13 -6.03
CA SER A 122 -6.40 -11.32 -6.78
C SER A 122 -5.07 -11.93 -6.32
N THR A 123 -4.94 -13.24 -6.45
CA THR A 123 -3.71 -13.98 -6.09
C THR A 123 -2.47 -13.40 -6.80
N TYR A 124 -2.66 -12.92 -8.03
CA TYR A 124 -1.59 -12.29 -8.80
C TYR A 124 -1.13 -10.94 -8.24
N VAL A 125 -2.06 -10.12 -7.73
CA VAL A 125 -1.69 -8.88 -7.02
C VAL A 125 -0.88 -9.20 -5.77
N ILE A 126 -1.30 -10.21 -4.99
CA ILE A 126 -0.53 -10.67 -3.82
C ILE A 126 0.89 -11.11 -4.24
N TYR A 127 1.00 -11.84 -5.35
CA TYR A 127 2.30 -12.25 -5.91
C TYR A 127 3.19 -11.04 -6.24
N LEU A 128 2.65 -10.03 -6.93
CA LEU A 128 3.41 -8.81 -7.27
C LEU A 128 3.92 -8.09 -6.02
N LEU A 129 3.08 -7.96 -4.99
CA LEU A 129 3.46 -7.31 -3.74
C LEU A 129 4.55 -8.09 -3.00
N LEU A 130 4.47 -9.42 -2.97
CA LEU A 130 5.52 -10.28 -2.39
C LEU A 130 6.80 -10.29 -3.20
N ALA A 131 6.72 -10.19 -4.53
CA ALA A 131 7.89 -10.09 -5.40
C ALA A 131 8.63 -8.76 -5.18
N ALA A 132 7.90 -7.68 -4.93
CA ALA A 132 8.47 -6.37 -4.60
C ALA A 132 9.00 -6.32 -3.16
N TYR A 133 8.30 -6.95 -2.20
CA TYR A 133 8.73 -7.02 -0.81
C TYR A 133 8.33 -8.34 -0.15
N HIS A 134 9.25 -9.29 -0.13
CA HIS A 134 9.03 -10.65 0.35
C HIS A 134 8.62 -10.72 1.84
N ASP A 135 9.31 -9.97 2.70
CA ASP A 135 9.15 -10.08 4.15
C ASP A 135 7.85 -9.42 4.66
N SER A 136 7.16 -8.67 3.80
CA SER A 136 5.83 -8.11 4.06
C SER A 136 4.80 -9.17 4.52
N SER A 137 5.00 -10.43 4.12
CA SER A 137 4.18 -11.59 4.52
C SER A 137 4.16 -11.86 6.03
N ASN A 138 5.17 -11.40 6.77
CA ASN A 138 5.31 -11.61 8.22
C ASN A 138 5.32 -10.31 9.02
N GLU A 139 5.19 -9.16 8.36
CA GLU A 139 5.12 -7.88 9.01
C GLU A 139 3.81 -7.72 9.78
N LYS A 140 3.91 -7.14 10.98
CA LYS A 140 2.75 -6.85 11.81
C LYS A 140 2.29 -5.42 11.64
N ASP A 141 0.98 -5.25 11.63
CA ASP A 141 0.33 -3.95 11.79
C ASP A 141 0.18 -3.56 13.27
N ASN A 142 -0.54 -2.46 13.55
CA ASN A 142 -0.72 -1.93 14.90
C ASN A 142 -1.54 -2.87 15.83
N TRP A 143 -2.27 -3.84 15.28
CA TRP A 143 -2.99 -4.85 16.05
C TRP A 143 -2.20 -6.15 16.20
N GLY A 144 -0.95 -6.18 15.73
CA GLY A 144 -0.10 -7.36 15.76
C GLY A 144 -0.50 -8.43 14.75
N LYS A 145 -1.33 -8.09 13.76
CA LYS A 145 -1.80 -9.00 12.72
C LYS A 145 -0.85 -8.98 11.53
N ILE A 146 -0.60 -10.15 10.96
CA ILE A 146 0.11 -10.31 9.69
C ILE A 146 -0.89 -10.45 8.53
N PRO A 147 -0.51 -10.28 7.26
CA PRO A 147 -1.47 -10.33 6.13
C PRO A 147 -2.29 -11.62 6.09
N LYS A 148 -1.67 -12.77 6.39
CA LYS A 148 -2.33 -14.08 6.42
C LYS A 148 -3.47 -14.16 7.43
N ASP A 149 -3.40 -13.44 8.55
CA ASP A 149 -4.45 -13.45 9.57
C ASP A 149 -5.77 -12.91 9.03
N TYR A 150 -5.72 -11.97 8.07
CA TYR A 150 -6.90 -11.41 7.43
C TYR A 150 -7.54 -12.36 6.42
N CYS A 151 -6.76 -13.23 5.77
CA CYS A 151 -7.29 -14.24 4.86
C CYS A 151 -7.98 -15.40 5.57
N ILE A 152 -7.55 -15.74 6.80
CA ILE A 152 -8.13 -16.85 7.58
C ILE A 152 -9.59 -16.58 7.94
N LEU A 153 -9.93 -15.31 8.17
CA LEU A 153 -11.27 -14.89 8.58
C LEU A 153 -12.12 -14.40 7.39
N SER A 154 -11.56 -14.32 6.18
CA SER A 154 -12.27 -13.80 5.02
C SER A 154 -13.08 -14.87 4.29
N SER A 155 -14.17 -14.44 3.65
CA SER A 155 -15.00 -15.27 2.77
C SER A 155 -14.61 -15.15 1.29
N HIS A 156 -13.43 -14.61 0.98
CA HIS A 156 -12.97 -14.43 -0.40
C HIS A 156 -12.65 -15.79 -1.03
N GLU A 157 -13.06 -16.01 -2.27
CA GLU A 157 -12.94 -17.31 -2.96
C GLU A 157 -11.48 -17.77 -3.09
N ASN A 158 -10.54 -16.84 -3.23
CA ASN A 158 -9.11 -17.12 -3.35
C ASN A 158 -8.36 -17.20 -2.01
N SER A 159 -9.03 -17.13 -0.86
CA SER A 159 -8.38 -17.07 0.47
C SER A 159 -7.38 -18.21 0.70
N ILE A 160 -7.73 -19.45 0.33
CA ILE A 160 -6.86 -20.62 0.51
C ILE A 160 -5.59 -20.50 -0.37
N GLU A 161 -5.74 -20.03 -1.60
CA GLU A 161 -4.63 -19.85 -2.52
C GLU A 161 -3.67 -18.76 -2.01
N VAL A 162 -4.23 -17.61 -1.59
CA VAL A 162 -3.48 -16.50 -1.00
C VAL A 162 -2.75 -16.92 0.27
N ILE A 163 -3.40 -17.68 1.17
CA ILE A 163 -2.76 -18.22 2.38
C ILE A 163 -1.55 -19.09 2.04
N ASN A 164 -1.67 -19.94 1.01
CA ASN A 164 -0.58 -20.80 0.56
C ASN A 164 0.57 -19.98 -0.05
N LEU A 165 0.24 -18.94 -0.82
CA LEU A 165 1.22 -18.03 -1.42
C LEU A 165 1.98 -17.24 -0.34
N LEU A 166 1.28 -16.67 0.64
CA LEU A 166 1.88 -15.96 1.78
C LEU A 166 2.81 -16.85 2.62
N ALA A 167 2.49 -18.14 2.74
CA ALA A 167 3.30 -19.09 3.51
C ALA A 167 4.55 -19.58 2.75
N LYS A 168 4.50 -19.61 1.41
CA LYS A 168 5.56 -20.20 0.56
C LYS A 168 6.44 -19.16 -0.13
N GLY A 169 5.99 -17.92 -0.21
CA GLY A 169 6.62 -16.86 -0.99
C GLY A 169 6.38 -16.99 -2.50
N PRO A 170 6.76 -15.95 -3.28
CA PRO A 170 6.51 -15.88 -4.72
C PRO A 170 7.36 -16.86 -5.54
N ALA A 171 8.53 -17.28 -5.04
CA ALA A 171 9.49 -18.12 -5.78
C ALA A 171 8.96 -19.51 -6.20
N LYS A 172 7.84 -19.96 -5.65
CA LYS A 172 7.22 -21.26 -5.98
C LYS A 172 5.95 -21.14 -6.84
N PHE A 173 5.52 -19.92 -7.15
CA PHE A 173 4.33 -19.65 -7.96
C PHE A 173 4.78 -19.07 -9.30
N ASP A 174 4.89 -19.92 -10.31
CA ASP A 174 5.22 -19.49 -11.67
C ASP A 174 3.95 -18.96 -12.35
N PHE A 175 3.88 -17.64 -12.53
CA PHE A 175 2.83 -16.99 -13.32
C PHE A 175 3.26 -16.68 -14.76
N GLY A 176 4.41 -17.17 -15.22
CA GLY A 176 4.88 -16.96 -16.60
C GLY A 176 5.19 -15.49 -16.93
N VAL A 177 5.46 -14.64 -15.94
CA VAL A 177 5.71 -13.21 -16.13
C VAL A 177 7.19 -12.91 -16.30
N SER A 178 7.54 -12.25 -17.40
CA SER A 178 8.89 -11.80 -17.71
C SER A 178 9.42 -10.86 -16.63
N ASN A 179 10.50 -11.30 -15.97
CA ASN A 179 11.35 -10.53 -15.04
C ASN A 179 11.64 -9.11 -15.55
N ARG A 180 10.94 -8.11 -15.03
CA ARG A 180 11.34 -6.68 -15.13
C ARG A 180 11.64 -6.01 -13.80
N ILE A 181 11.30 -6.64 -12.68
CA ILE A 181 11.69 -6.15 -11.35
C ILE A 181 12.90 -6.96 -10.91
N LYS A 182 14.05 -6.74 -11.56
CA LYS A 182 15.32 -6.99 -10.88
C LYS A 182 15.57 -5.76 -10.01
N LEU A 183 15.35 -5.93 -8.71
CA LEU A 183 15.84 -5.02 -7.69
C LEU A 183 17.29 -4.70 -8.02
N GLN A 184 17.58 -3.41 -8.17
CA GLN A 184 18.95 -2.93 -8.28
C GLN A 184 19.69 -3.42 -7.05
N GLU A 185 20.76 -4.17 -7.30
CA GLU A 185 21.72 -4.62 -6.31
C GLU A 185 22.16 -3.41 -5.48
N ILE A 186 21.87 -3.44 -4.18
CA ILE A 186 22.50 -2.57 -3.20
C ILE A 186 23.84 -3.24 -2.90
N GLU A 187 24.92 -2.71 -3.48
CA GLU A 187 26.29 -2.90 -2.98
C GLU A 187 26.48 -2.20 -1.63
#